data_AF-A0A4R1P866-F1
#
_entry.id   AF-A0A4R1P866-F1
#
_cell.length_a   1.000
_cell.length_b   1.000
_cell.length_c   1.000
_cell.angle_alpha   90.00
_cell.angle_beta   90.00
_cell.angle_gamma   90.00
#
_symmetry.space_group_name_H-M   'P 1'
#
loop_
_entity.id
_entity.type
_entity.pdbx_description
1 polymer ?
#
loop_
_entity_poly.entity_id
_entity_poly.type
_entity_poly.pdbx_seq_one_letter_code
_entity_poly.pdbx_strand_id
1 'polypeptide(L)' 'MSIRNLQWTAGAPERLEPGMLLLYSTGSVLIVGDCSDAMPDGEIAWAWLVRPHTVEWIEAMAAAHGVGR' A
#
# COMPACT_ATOMS: atom_id res chain seq x y z
N MET A 1 -14.77 -8.28 -3.61
CA MET A 1 -13.97 -7.19 -4.21
C MET A 1 -12.69 -7.79 -4.77
N SER A 2 -12.39 -7.58 -6.05
CA SER A 2 -11.16 -8.09 -6.68
C SER A 2 -10.34 -6.89 -7.13
N ILE A 3 -9.15 -6.73 -6.57
CA ILE A 3 -8.22 -5.63 -6.92
C ILE A 3 -7.44 -6.10 -8.15
N ARG A 4 -7.70 -5.50 -9.31
CA ARG A 4 -7.14 -5.94 -10.60
C ARG A 4 -6.31 -4.88 -11.33
N ASN A 5 -6.29 -3.64 -10.83
CA ASN A 5 -5.69 -2.49 -11.51
C ASN A 5 -4.62 -1.81 -10.65
N LEU A 6 -3.67 -2.60 -10.13
CA LEU A 6 -2.49 -2.02 -9.49
C LEU A 6 -1.54 -1.51 -10.57
N GLN A 7 -1.19 -0.23 -10.48
CA GLN A 7 -0.12 0.35 -11.30
C GLN A 7 1.20 0.12 -10.57
N TRP A 8 1.99 -0.80 -11.10
CA TRP A 8 3.31 -1.13 -10.59
C TRP A 8 4.36 -0.15 -11.11
N THR A 9 5.18 0.36 -10.21
CA THR A 9 6.38 1.14 -10.47
C THR A 9 7.59 0.23 -10.30
N ALA A 10 8.51 0.22 -11.27
CA ALA A 10 9.71 -0.62 -11.19
C ALA A 10 10.72 -0.09 -10.15
N GLY A 11 11.45 -1.02 -9.52
CA GLY A 11 12.44 -0.74 -8.48
C GLY A 11 11.86 -0.69 -7.07
N ALA A 12 12.70 -0.28 -6.12
CA ALA A 12 12.32 0.01 -4.74
C ALA A 12 11.64 1.38 -4.62
N PRO A 13 10.66 1.56 -3.72
CA PRO A 13 10.19 2.91 -3.38
C PRO A 13 11.29 3.68 -2.65
N GLU A 14 11.26 5.01 -2.68
CA GLU A 14 12.23 5.84 -1.94
C GLU A 14 12.02 5.74 -0.41
N ARG A 15 10.79 5.46 0.01
CA ARG A 15 10.38 5.32 1.41
C ARG A 15 9.20 4.36 1.50
N LEU A 16 9.14 3.58 2.58
CA LEU A 16 7.98 2.75 2.90
C LEU A 16 6.88 3.59 3.55
N GLU A 17 5.65 3.43 3.07
CA GLU A 17 4.47 4.06 3.64
C GLU A 17 3.33 3.04 3.76
N PRO A 18 2.49 3.14 4.80
CA PRO A 18 1.30 2.30 4.94
C PRO A 18 0.42 2.35 3.69
N GLY A 19 -0.05 1.19 3.25
CA GLY A 19 -0.87 1.05 2.03
C GLY A 19 -0.07 0.83 0.75
N MET A 20 1.27 0.78 0.81
CA MET A 20 2.11 0.29 -0.29
C MET A 20 2.08 -1.25 -0.41
N LEU A 21 2.33 -1.72 -1.63
CA LEU A 21 2.62 -3.11 -1.97
C LEU A 21 4.03 -3.21 -2.50
N LEU A 22 4.80 -4.19 -2.04
CA LEU A 22 6.11 -4.53 -2.58
C LEU A 22 6.03 -5.88 -3.31
N LEU A 23 6.53 -5.94 -4.54
CA LEU A 23 6.70 -7.17 -5.31
C LEU A 23 8.17 -7.59 -5.24
N TYR A 24 8.41 -8.80 -4.75
CA TYR A 24 9.74 -9.39 -4.67
C TYR A 24 10.06 -10.19 -5.93
N SER A 25 11.36 -10.40 -6.17
CA SER A 25 11.87 -11.27 -7.24
C SER A 25 11.32 -12.72 -7.17
N THR A 26 10.93 -13.18 -5.98
CA THR A 26 10.28 -14.48 -5.74
C THR A 26 8.82 -14.54 -6.22
N GLY A 27 8.23 -13.40 -6.60
CA GLY A 27 6.81 -13.27 -6.93
C GLY A 27 5.89 -13.06 -5.73
N SER A 28 6.41 -13.03 -4.50
CA SER A 28 5.61 -12.70 -3.31
C SER A 28 5.29 -11.21 -3.25
N VAL A 29 4.12 -10.88 -2.69
CA VAL A 29 3.69 -9.50 -2.46
C VAL A 29 3.54 -9.25 -0.96
N LEU A 30 4.16 -8.19 -0.46
CA LEU A 30 4.03 -7.69 0.91
C LEU A 30 3.13 -6.45 0.94
N ILE A 31 2.19 -6.39 1.89
CA ILE A 31 1.43 -5.18 2.20
C ILE A 31 2.14 -4.45 3.34
N VAL A 32 2.48 -3.18 3.13
CA VAL A 32 3.06 -2.33 4.17
C VAL A 32 1.94 -1.80 5.06
N GLY A 33 1.94 -2.21 6.33
CA GLY A 33 0.92 -1.83 7.32
C GLY A 33 1.38 -0.70 8.26
N ASP A 34 2.69 -0.50 8.40
CA ASP A 34 3.32 0.49 9.26
C ASP A 34 4.55 1.10 8.58
N CYS A 35 5.01 2.25 9.10
CA CYS A 35 6.27 2.84 8.68
C CYS A 35 7.42 2.07 9.36
N SER A 36 7.94 1.03 8.71
CA SER A 36 9.23 0.45 9.08
C SER A 36 10.37 1.30 8.52
N ASP A 37 11.35 1.63 9.35
CA ASP A 37 12.57 2.32 8.90
C ASP A 37 13.49 1.42 8.06
N ALA A 38 13.30 0.10 8.12
CA ALA A 38 14.06 -0.87 7.35
C ALA A 38 13.34 -1.21 6.05
N MET A 39 13.96 -0.85 4.91
CA MET A 39 13.56 -1.33 3.59
C MET A 39 14.02 -2.78 3.43
N PRO A 40 13.11 -3.74 3.20
CA PRO A 40 13.51 -5.11 2.94
C PRO A 40 14.07 -5.26 1.52
N ASP A 41 15.31 -5.75 1.41
CA ASP A 41 15.98 -5.97 0.12
C ASP A 41 15.29 -7.03 -0.77
N GLY A 42 15.42 -6.88 -2.09
CA GLY A 42 15.05 -7.90 -3.10
C GLY A 42 13.71 -7.65 -3.79
N GLU A 43 13.12 -6.49 -3.56
CA GLU A 43 12.00 -5.91 -4.27
C GLU A 43 12.38 -5.47 -5.69
N ILE A 44 11.46 -5.68 -6.63
CA ILE A 44 11.64 -5.38 -8.04
C ILE A 44 10.62 -4.37 -8.56
N ALA A 45 9.52 -4.19 -7.82
CA ALA A 45 8.50 -3.21 -8.11
C ALA A 45 7.66 -2.92 -6.86
N TRP A 46 6.95 -1.80 -6.88
CA TRP A 46 5.99 -1.44 -5.84
C TRP A 46 4.73 -0.81 -6.44
N ALA A 47 3.63 -0.81 -5.70
CA ALA A 47 2.38 -0.18 -6.09
C ALA A 47 1.64 0.38 -4.88
N TRP A 48 0.66 1.26 -5.10
CA TRP A 48 -0.25 1.68 -4.05
C TRP A 48 -1.47 0.75 -4.01
N LEU A 49 -1.70 0.07 -2.88
CA LEU A 49 -2.99 -0.56 -2.58
C LEU A 49 -4.01 0.51 -2.21
N VAL A 50 -3.62 1.42 -1.32
CA VAL A 50 -4.38 2.59 -0.88
C VAL A 50 -3.38 3.73 -0.70
N ARG A 51 -3.63 4.90 -1.31
CA ARG A 51 -2.75 6.06 -1.13
C ARG A 51 -3.06 6.74 0.21
N PRO A 52 -2.10 7.43 0.85
CA PRO A 52 -2.30 8.10 2.13
C PRO A 52 -3.50 9.07 2.13
N HIS A 53 -3.67 9.89 1.09
CA HIS A 53 -4.82 10.80 0.95
C HIS A 53 -6.15 10.07 0.67
N THR A 54 -6.11 8.81 0.27
CA THR A 54 -7.31 7.96 0.13
C THR A 54 -7.72 7.36 1.47
N VAL A 55 -6.78 7.19 2.42
CA VAL A 55 -7.09 6.74 3.79
C VAL A 55 -7.93 7.78 4.52
N GLU A 56 -7.52 9.05 4.49
CA GLU A 56 -8.29 10.16 5.08
C GLU A 56 -9.70 10.26 4.48
N TRP A 57 -9.83 10.04 3.17
CA TRP A 57 -11.12 10.02 2.50
C TRP A 57 -11.97 8.81 2.93
N ILE A 58 -11.39 7.61 3.07
CA ILE A 58 -12.09 6.41 3.54
C ILE A 58 -12.58 6.60 4.99
N GLU A 59 -11.74 7.15 5.86
CA GLU A 59 -12.10 7.43 7.26
C GLU A 59 -13.19 8.49 7.35
N ALA A 60 -13.08 9.58 6.56
CA ALA A 60 -14.11 10.62 6.48
C ALA A 60 -15.44 10.05 5.95
N MET A 61 -15.41 9.16 4.96
CA MET A 61 -16.59 8.48 4.43
C MET A 61 -17.20 7.51 5.45
N ALA A 62 -16.38 6.73 6.17
CA ALA A 62 -16.85 5.83 7.22
C ALA A 62 -17.53 6.59 8.37
N ALA A 63 -16.94 7.73 8.78
CA ALA A 63 -17.50 8.63 9.77
C ALA A 63 -18.82 9.27 9.29
N ALA A 64 -18.87 9.76 8.05
CA ALA A 64 -20.07 10.38 7.48
C ALA A 64 -21.25 9.40 7.33
N HIS A 65 -20.97 8.11 7.16
CA HIS A 65 -21.98 7.07 6.98
C HIS A 65 -22.22 6.18 8.22
N GLY A 66 -21.63 6.52 9.38
CA GLY A 66 -21.83 5.80 10.64
C GLY A 66 -21.30 4.37 10.64
N VAL A 67 -20.41 4.02 9.69
CA VAL A 67 -19.76 2.71 9.63
C VAL A 67 -18.46 2.80 10.44
N GLY A 68 -18.62 3.06 11.73
CA GLY A 68 -17.53 3.19 12.69
C GLY A 68 -18.11 3.03 14.09
N ARG A 69 -18.17 1.78 14.55
CA ARG A 69 -18.38 1.40 15.95
C ARG A 69 -17.16 0.68 16.45
#